data_AF-A0AB39LGQ8-F1
#
_entry.id   AF-A0AB39LGQ8-F1
#
_cell.length_a   1.000
_cell.length_b   1.000
_cell.length_c   1.000
_cell.angle_alpha   90.00
_cell.angle_beta   90.00
_cell.angle_gamma   90.00
#
_symmetry.space_group_name_H-M   'P 1'
#
loop_
_entity.id
_entity.type
_entity.pdbx_description
1 polymer ?
#
loop_
_entity_poly.entity_id
_entity_poly.type
_entity_poly.pdbx_seq_one_letter_code
_entity_poly.pdbx_strand_id
1 'polypeptide(L)'
;MRWLMSLGERTRPGMPRFAECPAPGQARALALADDFGQLLFILRQWRQVYGEELTAWAGQVQADDINALPADLIAAWEWEGDVIRLDAEPGGYVRVSDYRDMPQRPSVNVRAGTGPQLWTATP
;
A
#
# COMPACT_ATOMS: atom_id res chain seq x y z
N MET A 1 -9.70 -12.02 -13.13
CA MET A 1 -8.66 -11.23 -12.42
C MET A 1 -9.10 -9.79 -12.41
N ARG A 2 -9.10 -9.16 -11.25
CA ARG A 2 -9.45 -7.75 -11.06
C ARG A 2 -8.27 -7.00 -10.47
N TRP A 3 -8.33 -5.68 -10.43
CA TRP A 3 -7.37 -4.84 -9.73
C TRP A 3 -7.95 -4.38 -8.42
N LEU A 4 -7.26 -4.69 -7.31
CA LEU A 4 -7.53 -4.11 -6.01
C LEU A 4 -6.60 -2.92 -5.82
N MET A 5 -7.13 -1.82 -5.31
CA MET A 5 -6.35 -0.61 -5.02
C MET A 5 -6.58 -0.16 -3.58
N SER A 6 -5.50 0.09 -2.84
CA SER A 6 -5.51 0.63 -1.48
C SER A 6 -4.93 2.04 -1.45
N LEU A 7 -5.59 2.94 -0.70
CA LEU A 7 -5.09 4.30 -0.47
C LEU A 7 -4.05 4.29 0.67
N GLY A 8 -2.81 4.61 0.34
CA GLY A 8 -1.75 4.84 1.32
C GLY A 8 -1.87 6.22 1.96
N GLU A 9 -1.60 6.28 3.25
CA GLU A 9 -1.60 7.54 4.01
C GLU A 9 -0.21 7.92 4.51
N ARG A 10 0.02 9.23 4.61
CA ARG A 10 1.16 9.79 5.31
C ARG A 10 0.93 9.66 6.81
N THR A 11 1.43 8.59 7.41
CA THR A 11 1.31 8.35 8.85
C THR A 11 2.19 9.29 9.69
N ARG A 12 3.23 9.93 9.09
CA ARG A 12 4.13 10.86 9.80
C ARG A 12 4.55 12.07 8.95
N PRO A 13 4.58 13.29 9.53
CA PRO A 13 5.03 14.49 8.83
C PRO A 13 6.50 14.47 8.38
N GLY A 14 7.37 13.65 8.98
CA GLY A 14 8.82 13.66 8.73
C GLY A 14 9.37 12.56 7.83
N MET A 15 8.55 11.62 7.35
CA MET A 15 8.99 10.57 6.41
C MET A 15 8.84 11.05 4.95
N PRO A 16 9.63 10.49 4.00
CA PRO A 16 9.65 10.93 2.61
C PRO A 16 8.23 10.95 2.03
N ARG A 17 7.98 11.90 1.12
CA ARG A 17 6.70 12.39 0.56
C ARG A 17 5.56 11.41 0.28
N PHE A 18 5.78 10.09 0.31
CA PHE A 18 4.87 9.09 -0.21
C PHE A 18 4.61 7.96 0.80
N ALA A 19 3.35 7.52 0.85
CA ALA A 19 2.81 6.65 1.88
C ALA A 19 3.42 5.24 1.91
N GLU A 20 3.35 4.59 3.08
CA GLU A 20 3.55 3.14 3.21
C GLU A 20 2.47 2.40 2.41
N CYS A 21 2.75 1.17 1.95
CA CYS A 21 1.77 0.32 1.27
C CYS A 21 0.85 -0.30 2.32
N PRO A 22 -0.40 0.16 2.49
CA PRO A 22 -1.28 -0.46 3.46
C PRO A 22 -1.86 -1.74 2.89
N ALA A 23 -1.93 -2.75 3.74
CA ALA A 23 -2.78 -3.91 3.48
C ALA A 23 -4.24 -3.46 3.27
N PRO A 24 -5.05 -4.21 2.50
CA PRO A 24 -6.43 -3.83 2.28
C PRO A 24 -7.21 -3.56 3.58
N GLY A 25 -7.07 -4.41 4.59
CA GLY A 25 -7.75 -4.25 5.89
C GLY A 25 -7.32 -3.03 6.71
N GLN A 26 -6.23 -2.35 6.34
CA GLN A 26 -5.68 -1.19 7.03
C GLN A 26 -5.79 0.11 6.21
N ALA A 27 -6.24 0.01 4.96
CA ALA A 27 -6.30 1.13 4.05
C ALA A 27 -7.46 2.06 4.40
N ARG A 28 -7.25 3.37 4.29
CA ARG A 28 -8.32 4.35 4.50
C ARG A 28 -9.42 4.25 3.44
N ALA A 29 -9.04 3.88 2.22
CA ALA A 29 -9.96 3.66 1.12
C ALA A 29 -9.49 2.46 0.29
N LEU A 30 -10.47 1.74 -0.23
CA LEU A 30 -10.27 0.59 -1.10
C LEU A 30 -11.17 0.70 -2.33
N ALA A 31 -10.66 0.22 -3.46
CA ALA A 31 -11.46 0.05 -4.66
C ALA A 31 -11.10 -1.24 -5.39
N LEU A 32 -12.09 -1.81 -6.06
CA LEU A 32 -11.94 -2.97 -6.94
C LEU A 32 -12.34 -2.53 -8.35
N ALA A 33 -11.51 -2.86 -9.33
CA ALA A 33 -11.68 -2.46 -10.72
C ALA A 33 -11.51 -3.67 -11.66
N ASP A 34 -12.30 -3.71 -12.73
CA ASP A 34 -12.18 -4.77 -13.72
C ASP A 34 -10.97 -4.59 -14.64
N ASP A 35 -10.50 -3.34 -14.81
CA ASP A 35 -9.41 -2.97 -15.71
C ASP A 35 -8.44 -1.98 -15.06
N PHE A 36 -7.16 -2.04 -15.47
CA PHE A 36 -6.12 -1.17 -14.94
C PHE A 36 -6.38 0.32 -15.22
N GLY A 37 -6.95 0.66 -16.38
CA GLY A 37 -7.27 2.04 -16.75
C GLY A 37 -8.31 2.69 -15.83
N GLN A 38 -9.15 1.88 -15.18
CA GLN A 38 -10.13 2.37 -14.20
C GLN A 38 -9.48 2.93 -12.94
N LEU A 39 -8.27 2.46 -12.58
CA LEU A 39 -7.53 2.92 -11.40
C LEU A 39 -7.22 4.41 -11.45
N LEU A 40 -6.98 4.97 -12.64
CA LEU A 40 -6.72 6.40 -12.81
C LEU A 40 -7.95 7.25 -12.51
N PHE A 41 -9.15 6.77 -12.84
CA PHE A 41 -10.40 7.46 -12.52
C PHE A 41 -10.69 7.41 -11.03
N ILE A 42 -10.48 6.25 -10.39
CA ILE A 42 -10.61 6.08 -8.94
C ILE A 42 -9.65 7.01 -8.21
N LEU A 43 -8.38 7.06 -8.62
CA LEU A 43 -7.39 7.94 -8.01
C LEU A 43 -7.79 9.41 -8.13
N ARG A 44 -8.33 9.84 -9.28
CA ARG A 44 -8.85 11.21 -9.46
C ARG A 44 -10.03 11.52 -8.55
N GLN A 45 -10.95 10.57 -8.35
CA GLN A 45 -12.06 10.74 -7.40
C GLN A 45 -11.53 10.86 -5.97
N TRP A 46 -10.60 9.98 -5.58
CA TRP A 46 -9.95 10.06 -4.28
C TRP A 46 -9.22 11.39 -4.07
N ARG A 47 -8.59 11.98 -5.10
CA ARG A 47 -8.00 13.32 -4.98
C ARG A 47 -9.00 14.40 -4.59
N GLN A 48 -10.22 14.33 -5.11
CA GLN A 48 -11.27 15.28 -4.77
C GLN A 48 -11.73 15.14 -3.30
N VAL A 49 -11.67 13.93 -2.74
CA VAL A 49 -12.14 13.63 -1.39
C VAL A 49 -11.04 13.78 -0.34
N TYR A 50 -9.82 13.36 -0.65
CA TYR A 50 -8.72 13.22 0.31
C TYR A 50 -7.56 14.21 0.09
N GLY A 51 -7.55 14.97 -1.00
CA GLY A 51 -6.57 16.02 -1.28
C GLY A 51 -5.67 15.76 -2.49
N GLU A 52 -4.83 16.74 -2.84
CA GLU A 52 -4.09 16.71 -4.11
C GLU A 52 -2.90 15.74 -4.13
N GLU A 53 -2.29 15.48 -2.97
CA GLU A 53 -1.14 14.59 -2.79
C GLU A 53 -1.63 13.25 -2.21
N LEU A 54 -1.72 12.23 -3.06
CA LEU A 54 -2.15 10.88 -2.67
C LEU A 54 -1.23 9.83 -3.28
N THR A 55 -1.00 8.76 -2.54
CA THR A 55 -0.34 7.55 -3.03
C THR A 55 -1.34 6.40 -2.92
N ALA A 56 -1.57 5.70 -4.01
CA ALA A 56 -2.34 4.46 -4.03
C ALA A 56 -1.45 3.29 -4.46
N TRP A 57 -1.78 2.10 -3.98
CA TRP A 57 -1.10 0.86 -4.31
C TRP A 57 -2.10 -0.09 -4.92
N ALA A 58 -1.73 -0.76 -6.01
CA ALA A 58 -2.63 -1.62 -6.75
C ALA A 58 -1.97 -2.94 -7.14
N GLY A 59 -2.75 -4.01 -7.11
CA GLY A 59 -2.32 -5.36 -7.46
C GLY A 59 -3.44 -6.14 -8.12
N GLN A 60 -3.07 -7.11 -8.95
CA GLN A 60 -4.05 -8.01 -9.54
C GLN A 60 -4.46 -9.07 -8.52
N VAL A 61 -5.76 -9.31 -8.39
CA VAL A 61 -6.33 -10.23 -7.41
C VAL A 61 -7.43 -11.11 -8.00
N GLN A 62 -7.68 -12.24 -7.35
CA GLN A 62 -8.90 -13.03 -7.51
C GLN A 62 -9.88 -12.63 -6.41
N ALA A 63 -10.70 -11.62 -6.69
CA ALA A 63 -11.75 -11.16 -5.77
C ALA A 63 -12.94 -10.63 -6.57
N ASP A 64 -14.14 -10.98 -6.14
CA ASP A 64 -15.40 -10.58 -6.80
C ASP A 64 -16.16 -9.49 -6.02
N ASP A 65 -15.90 -9.36 -4.72
CA ASP A 65 -16.49 -8.35 -3.84
C ASP A 65 -15.43 -7.76 -2.92
N ILE A 66 -15.40 -6.44 -2.86
CA ILE A 66 -14.49 -5.69 -1.99
C ILE A 66 -14.86 -5.78 -0.51
N ASN A 67 -16.12 -6.08 -0.20
CA ASN A 67 -16.59 -6.22 1.18
C ASN A 67 -16.31 -7.62 1.75
N ALA A 68 -15.87 -8.56 0.90
CA ALA A 68 -15.62 -9.95 1.25
C ALA A 68 -14.27 -10.43 0.70
N LEU A 69 -13.21 -9.65 0.93
CA LEU A 69 -11.86 -10.02 0.50
C LEU A 69 -11.36 -11.27 1.25
N PRO A 70 -10.77 -12.26 0.54
CA PRO A 70 -10.16 -13.42 1.16
C PRO A 70 -9.02 -13.06 2.13
N ALA A 71 -8.92 -13.75 3.26
CA ALA A 71 -7.91 -13.46 4.29
C ALA A 71 -6.47 -13.78 3.83
N ASP A 72 -6.31 -14.81 3.00
CA ASP A 72 -5.07 -15.18 2.31
C ASP A 72 -4.59 -14.07 1.35
N LEU A 73 -5.51 -13.39 0.67
CA LEU A 73 -5.18 -12.22 -0.15
C LEU A 73 -4.60 -11.08 0.70
N ILE A 74 -5.21 -10.78 1.86
CA ILE A 74 -4.73 -9.73 2.76
C ILE A 74 -3.32 -10.08 3.28
N ALA A 75 -3.12 -11.33 3.69
CA ALA A 75 -1.83 -11.81 4.17
C ALA A 75 -0.76 -11.76 3.07
N ALA A 76 -1.06 -12.19 1.85
CA ALA A 76 -0.14 -12.11 0.72
C ALA A 76 0.27 -10.68 0.43
N TRP A 77 -0.68 -9.73 0.44
CA TRP A 77 -0.41 -8.31 0.23
C TRP A 77 0.53 -7.73 1.30
N GLU A 78 0.36 -8.13 2.57
CA GLU A 78 1.22 -7.71 3.68
C GLU A 78 2.65 -8.22 3.55
N TRP A 79 2.82 -9.45 3.04
CA TRP A 79 4.11 -10.13 2.99
C TRP A 79 4.90 -9.88 1.70
N GLU A 80 4.22 -9.90 0.55
CA GLU A 80 4.88 -9.83 -0.76
C GLU A 80 5.16 -8.38 -1.15
N GLY A 81 4.21 -7.47 -0.94
CA GLY A 81 4.37 -6.06 -1.30
C GLY A 81 4.60 -5.79 -2.79
N ASP A 82 4.33 -6.80 -3.64
CA ASP A 82 4.46 -6.73 -5.10
C ASP A 82 3.26 -6.00 -5.70
N VAL A 83 3.37 -4.68 -5.75
CA VAL A 83 2.26 -3.80 -6.15
C VAL A 83 2.73 -2.67 -7.05
N ILE A 84 1.84 -2.19 -7.90
CA ILE A 84 2.00 -0.96 -8.65
C ILE A 84 1.68 0.20 -7.72
N ARG A 85 2.57 1.19 -7.66
CA ARG A 85 2.35 2.45 -6.96
C ARG A 85 1.88 3.51 -7.94
N LEU A 86 0.84 4.24 -7.55
CA LEU A 86 0.32 5.38 -8.27
C LEU A 86 0.40 6.61 -7.37
N ASP A 87 1.23 7.58 -7.74
CA ASP A 87 1.34 8.86 -7.04
C ASP A 87 0.62 9.95 -7.82
N ALA A 88 -0.31 10.63 -7.16
CA ALA A 88 -0.86 11.88 -7.63
C ALA A 88 0.15 13.00 -7.39
N GLU A 89 0.62 13.62 -8.46
CA GLU A 89 1.62 14.68 -8.42
C GLU A 89 0.98 16.06 -8.62
N PRO A 90 1.65 17.15 -8.19
CA PRO A 90 1.26 18.52 -8.51
C PRO A 90 1.14 18.72 -10.03
N GLY A 91 0.14 19.50 -10.46
CA GLY A 91 -0.10 19.76 -11.90
C GLY A 91 -0.94 18.70 -12.62
N GLY A 92 -1.50 17.73 -11.90
CA GLY A 92 -2.50 16.79 -12.45
C GLY A 92 -1.91 15.50 -13.03
N TYR A 93 -0.60 15.35 -13.02
CA TYR A 93 0.09 14.14 -13.46
C TYR A 93 -0.07 13.00 -12.46
N VAL A 94 0.03 11.76 -12.96
CA VAL A 94 0.10 10.55 -12.14
C VAL A 94 1.39 9.84 -12.50
N ARG A 95 2.26 9.62 -11.51
CA ARG A 95 3.44 8.76 -11.68
C ARG A 95 3.05 7.32 -11.35
N VAL A 96 3.37 6.40 -12.25
CA VAL A 96 3.13 4.97 -12.09
C VAL A 96 4.49 4.27 -11.95
N SER A 97 4.68 3.55 -10.85
CA SER A 97 5.89 2.76 -10.58
C SER A 97 5.50 1.31 -10.36
N ASP A 98 6.07 0.40 -11.16
CA ASP A 98 5.83 -1.03 -11.03
C ASP A 98 6.90 -1.67 -10.14
N TYR A 99 6.48 -2.35 -9.07
CA TYR A 99 7.38 -3.00 -8.13
C TYR A 99 7.27 -4.52 -8.11
N ARG A 100 6.43 -5.11 -8.97
CA ARG A 100 6.14 -6.56 -8.96
C ARG A 100 7.35 -7.46 -9.26
N ASP A 101 8.40 -6.89 -9.85
CA ASP A 101 9.65 -7.60 -10.15
C ASP A 101 10.85 -7.09 -9.32
N MET A 102 10.61 -6.27 -8.28
CA MET A 102 11.71 -5.80 -7.44
C MET A 102 12.14 -6.89 -6.46
N PRO A 103 13.45 -7.16 -6.29
CA PRO A 103 13.92 -8.03 -5.22
C PRO A 103 13.43 -7.49 -3.87
N GLN A 104 12.76 -8.36 -3.11
CA GLN A 104 12.04 -8.13 -1.85
C GLN A 104 12.44 -6.85 -1.11
N ARG A 105 11.46 -5.97 -0.88
CA ARG A 105 11.62 -4.85 0.05
C ARG A 105 11.71 -5.40 1.48
N PRO A 106 12.76 -5.08 2.25
CA PRO A 106 12.68 -5.26 3.69
C PRO A 106 11.60 -4.30 4.19
N SER A 107 10.44 -4.83 4.56
CA SER A 107 9.35 -4.06 5.13
C SER A 107 9.86 -3.29 6.35
N VAL A 108 9.78 -1.96 6.26
CA VAL A 108 10.06 -1.06 7.37
C VAL A 108 8.99 -1.29 8.41
N ASN A 109 9.25 -2.17 9.38
CA ASN A 109 8.87 -2.07 10.79
C ASN A 109 9.35 -3.31 11.54
N VAL A 110 10.66 -3.43 11.76
CA VAL A 110 11.13 -4.08 12.99
C VAL A 110 11.22 -2.98 14.05
N ARG A 111 10.11 -2.76 14.74
CA ARG A 111 10.13 -2.18 16.08
C ARG A 111 10.74 -3.24 17.00
N ALA A 112 12.08 -3.37 16.98
CA ALA A 112 12.79 -4.16 17.97
C ALA A 112 12.72 -3.43 19.30
N GLY A 113 11.70 -3.77 20.08
CA GLY A 113 11.55 -3.26 21.43
C GLY A 113 10.52 -4.05 22.19
N THR A 114 10.92 -5.21 22.73
CA THR A 114 10.58 -5.71 24.08
C THR A 114 11.27 -7.04 24.40
N GLY A 115 12.48 -6.98 24.99
CA GLY A 115 13.03 -7.94 25.98
C GLY A 115 13.23 -9.42 25.63
N PRO A 116 13.99 -10.21 26.44
CA PRO A 116 14.39 -9.93 27.82
C PRO A 116 15.88 -9.55 27.97
N GLN A 117 16.17 -8.73 28.98
CA GLN A 117 17.52 -8.56 29.49
C GLN A 117 18.05 -9.90 30.01
N LEU A 118 19.25 -10.29 29.58
CA LEU A 118 20.08 -11.25 30.30
C LEU A 118 21.47 -10.65 30.45
N TRP A 119 21.71 -10.20 31.68
CA TRP A 119 23.03 -9.85 32.19
C TRP A 119 23.83 -11.14 32.36
N THR A 120 25.03 -11.20 31.80
CA THR A 120 26.15 -11.89 32.46
C THR A 120 27.45 -11.21 32.06
N ALA A 121 28.13 -10.70 33.08
CA ALA A 121 29.48 -10.17 33.02
C ALA A 121 30.50 -11.32 33.03
N THR A 122 31.52 -11.19 32.17
CA THR A 122 32.92 -11.65 32.30
C THR A 122 33.22 -13.13 32.57
N PRO A 123 34.42 -13.60 32.21
CA PRO A 123 35.27 -14.30 33.16
C PRO A 123 36.06 -13.32 34.03
#